data_AF-Q8HYS8-F1
#
_entry.id   AF-Q8HYS8-F1
#
_cell.length_a   1.000
_cell.length_b   1.000
_cell.length_c   1.000
_cell.angle_alpha   90.00
_cell.angle_beta   90.00
_cell.angle_gamma   90.00
#
_symmetry.space_group_name_H-M   'P 1'
#
loop_
_entity.id
_entity.type
_entity.pdbx_description
1 polymer ?
#
loop_
_entity_poly.entity_id
_entity_poly.type
_entity_poly.pdbx_seq_one_letter_code
_entity_poly.pdbx_strand_id
1 'polypeptide(L)'
;QVPGFLGDSVTLPCYLQVPNMEETHVSQLTWARHGESGSMAVFHQTQGPSYSESKRLEFVAARLGAELRNASLRMFGLRVEDEGNYTCLFVTFPQGS
;
A
#
# COMPACT_ATOMS: atom_id res chain seq x y z
N GLN A 1 -3.75 -10.40 11.06
CA GLN A 1 -4.79 -9.37 11.29
C GLN A 1 -4.11 -8.18 11.99
N VAL A 2 -4.57 -6.95 11.73
CA VAL A 2 -4.01 -5.74 12.32
C VAL A 2 -5.13 -5.05 13.09
N PRO A 3 -5.07 -5.03 14.44
CA PRO A 3 -6.09 -4.33 15.22
C PRO A 3 -5.90 -2.80 15.11
N GLY A 4 -7.01 -2.08 15.20
CA GLY A 4 -7.04 -0.61 15.24
C GLY A 4 -8.02 -0.11 16.30
N PHE A 5 -7.83 1.13 16.74
CA PHE A 5 -8.70 1.80 17.71
C PHE A 5 -9.33 3.03 17.08
N LEU A 6 -10.58 3.32 17.43
CA LEU A 6 -11.30 4.49 16.90
C LEU A 6 -10.57 5.80 17.22
N GLY A 7 -10.41 6.65 16.21
CA GLY A 7 -9.70 7.93 16.30
C GLY A 7 -8.18 7.83 16.22
N ASP A 8 -7.60 6.65 16.45
CA ASP A 8 -6.15 6.44 16.40
C ASP A 8 -5.65 6.26 14.95
N SER A 9 -4.34 6.10 14.82
CA SER A 9 -3.69 5.75 13.56
C SER A 9 -3.13 4.34 13.61
N VAL A 10 -3.30 3.58 12.52
CA VAL A 10 -2.76 2.23 12.38
C VAL A 10 -1.87 2.14 11.15
N THR A 11 -0.89 1.24 11.19
CA THR A 11 -0.08 0.90 10.01
C THR A 11 -0.44 -0.51 9.57
N LEU A 12 -0.88 -0.64 8.33
CA LEU A 12 -1.12 -1.91 7.65
C LEU A 12 0.21 -2.38 7.04
N PRO A 13 0.88 -3.41 7.62
CA PRO A 13 2.15 -3.88 7.11
C PRO A 13 1.95 -4.69 5.83
N CYS A 14 2.73 -4.39 4.79
CA CYS A 14 2.75 -5.17 3.57
C CYS A 14 4.13 -5.11 2.92
N TYR A 15 4.76 -6.27 2.72
CA TYR A 15 6.14 -6.40 2.25
C TYR A 15 6.21 -7.43 1.13
N LEU A 16 6.97 -7.13 0.09
CA LEU A 16 7.30 -8.09 -0.95
C LEU A 16 8.59 -8.82 -0.57
N GLN A 17 8.47 -10.12 -0.28
CA GLN A 17 9.61 -11.02 -0.12
C GLN A 17 9.99 -11.56 -1.50
N VAL A 18 11.15 -11.18 -2.01
CA VAL A 18 11.67 -11.74 -3.27
C VAL A 18 12.92 -12.57 -2.97
N PRO A 19 13.02 -13.79 -3.50
CA PRO A 19 14.22 -14.60 -3.36
C PRO A 19 15.44 -13.86 -3.94
N ASN A 20 16.59 -13.95 -3.26
CA ASN A 20 17.84 -13.25 -3.65
C ASN A 20 18.34 -13.52 -5.08
N MET A 21 17.77 -14.48 -5.80
CA MET A 21 18.19 -14.88 -7.15
C MET A 21 17.27 -14.36 -8.26
N GLU A 22 16.17 -13.68 -7.92
CA GLU A 22 15.24 -13.11 -8.91
C GLU A 22 15.35 -11.58 -8.97
N GLU A 23 15.77 -11.06 -10.14
CA GLU A 23 15.65 -9.64 -10.46
C GLU A 23 14.18 -9.30 -10.72
N THR A 24 13.47 -8.91 -9.66
CA THR A 24 12.08 -8.45 -9.74
C THR A 24 12.01 -6.94 -9.57
N HIS A 25 11.56 -6.26 -10.61
CA HIS A 25 11.35 -4.82 -10.61
C HIS A 25 9.89 -4.49 -10.29
N VAL A 26 9.66 -3.62 -9.30
CA VAL A 26 8.31 -3.19 -8.90
C VAL A 26 8.03 -1.80 -9.46
N SER A 27 7.04 -1.69 -10.34
CA SER A 27 6.67 -0.41 -10.97
C SER A 27 5.63 0.37 -10.16
N GLN A 28 4.76 -0.34 -9.42
CA GLN A 28 3.66 0.27 -8.70
C GLN A 28 3.26 -0.53 -7.45
N LEU A 29 2.88 0.20 -6.40
CA LEU A 29 2.20 -0.33 -5.21
C LEU A 29 0.74 0.13 -5.22
N THR A 30 -0.19 -0.76 -4.88
CA THR A 30 -1.61 -0.43 -4.84
C THR A 30 -2.25 -0.99 -3.58
N TRP A 31 -3.06 -0.17 -2.92
CA TRP A 31 -4.00 -0.59 -1.89
C TRP A 31 -5.44 -0.38 -2.37
N ALA A 32 -6.25 -1.40 -2.19
CA ALA A 32 -7.68 -1.37 -2.46
C ALA A 32 -8.44 -1.98 -1.29
N ARG A 33 -9.67 -1.52 -1.07
CA ARG A 33 -10.58 -2.13 -0.10
C ARG A 33 -11.43 -3.19 -0.81
N HIS A 34 -11.62 -4.34 -0.16
CA HIS A 34 -12.42 -5.41 -0.73
C HIS A 34 -13.87 -4.98 -0.90
N GLY A 35 -14.44 -5.17 -2.10
CA GLY A 35 -15.83 -4.82 -2.42
C GLY A 35 -16.06 -3.37 -2.85
N GLU A 36 -15.03 -2.51 -2.85
CA GLU A 36 -15.11 -1.15 -3.37
C GLU A 36 -14.48 -1.06 -4.77
N SER A 37 -15.04 -0.21 -5.63
CA SER A 37 -14.45 0.07 -6.94
C SER A 37 -13.33 1.10 -6.81
N GLY A 38 -12.16 0.77 -7.34
CA GLY A 38 -11.01 1.67 -7.38
C GLY A 38 -9.96 1.41 -6.29
N SER A 39 -8.90 2.21 -6.33
CA SER A 39 -7.76 2.12 -5.40
C SER A 39 -7.83 3.23 -4.36
N MET A 40 -7.54 2.88 -3.11
CA MET A 40 -7.49 3.81 -1.98
C MET A 40 -6.14 4.55 -1.93
N ALA A 41 -5.04 3.86 -2.25
CA ALA A 41 -3.72 4.45 -2.35
C ALA A 41 -2.91 3.76 -3.45
N VAL A 42 -2.19 4.54 -4.24
CA VAL A 42 -1.30 4.07 -5.30
C VAL A 42 0.04 4.76 -5.16
N PHE A 43 1.14 4.04 -5.30
CA PHE A 43 2.47 4.62 -5.43
C PHE A 43 3.11 4.16 -6.73
N HIS A 44 3.30 5.07 -7.68
CA HIS A 44 4.02 4.78 -8.91
C HIS A 44 5.48 5.20 -8.76
N GLN A 45 6.42 4.35 -9.21
CA GLN A 45 7.87 4.56 -9.05
C GLN A 45 8.39 5.93 -9.53
N THR A 46 7.76 6.52 -10.55
CA THR A 46 8.16 7.81 -11.13
C THR A 46 7.17 8.96 -10.90
N GLN A 47 5.88 8.66 -10.65
CA GLN A 47 4.86 9.69 -10.46
C GLN A 47 4.59 9.97 -8.98
N GLY A 48 5.00 9.05 -8.11
CA GLY A 48 4.88 9.17 -6.66
C GLY A 48 3.51 8.69 -6.17
N PRO A 49 3.09 9.15 -4.99
CA PRO A 49 1.86 8.71 -4.37
C PRO A 49 0.62 9.39 -4.93
N SER A 50 -0.48 8.65 -4.97
CA SER A 50 -1.85 9.12 -5.19
C SER A 50 -2.75 8.50 -4.13
N TYR A 51 -3.57 9.32 -3.48
CA TYR A 51 -4.42 8.91 -2.36
C TYR A 51 -5.85 9.34 -2.62
N SER A 52 -6.83 8.47 -2.34
CA SER A 52 -8.24 8.85 -2.36
C SER A 52 -8.56 9.83 -1.22
N GLU A 53 -7.95 9.64 -0.05
CA GLU A 53 -8.03 10.52 1.12
C GLU A 53 -6.63 11.02 1.54
N SER A 54 -6.12 12.07 0.89
CA SER A 54 -4.74 12.58 1.07
C SER A 54 -4.34 13.01 2.48
N LYS A 55 -5.31 13.24 3.38
CA LYS A 55 -5.05 13.58 4.79
C LYS A 55 -5.07 12.38 5.74
N ARG A 56 -5.55 11.22 5.27
CA ARG A 56 -5.72 10.03 6.12
C ARG A 56 -4.83 8.87 5.72
N LEU A 57 -4.12 8.95 4.60
CA LEU A 57 -3.36 7.84 4.04
C LEU A 57 -1.94 8.27 3.70
N GLU A 58 -0.97 7.42 4.04
CA GLU A 58 0.43 7.67 3.73
C GLU A 58 1.20 6.35 3.55
N PHE A 59 1.96 6.23 2.46
CA PHE A 59 2.94 5.15 2.32
C PHE A 59 4.12 5.40 3.28
N VAL A 60 4.37 4.46 4.18
CA VAL A 60 5.35 4.63 5.27
C VAL A 60 6.80 4.62 4.76
N ALA A 61 7.08 3.88 3.70
CA ALA A 61 8.45 3.61 3.24
C ALA A 61 8.68 3.84 1.74
N ALA A 62 7.63 3.94 0.92
CA ALA A 62 7.77 4.11 -0.52
C ALA A 62 8.36 5.49 -0.86
N ARG A 63 9.37 5.51 -1.73
CA ARG A 63 10.08 6.73 -2.16
C ARG A 63 10.34 6.71 -3.65
N LEU A 64 10.27 7.88 -4.28
CA LEU A 64 10.56 8.05 -5.70
C LEU A 64 12.00 7.64 -6.00
N GLY A 65 12.19 6.87 -7.08
CA GLY A 65 13.51 6.37 -7.50
C GLY A 65 14.15 5.33 -6.58
N ALA A 66 13.44 4.87 -5.54
CA ALA A 66 13.88 3.77 -4.70
C ALA A 66 13.17 2.47 -5.09
N GLU A 67 13.78 1.34 -4.75
CA GLU A 67 13.16 0.04 -4.95
C GLU A 67 11.92 -0.12 -4.05
N LEU A 68 10.79 -0.47 -4.66
CA LEU A 68 9.51 -0.56 -3.97
C LEU A 68 9.29 -1.96 -3.38
N ARG A 69 9.87 -2.22 -2.20
CA ARG A 69 9.73 -3.50 -1.46
C ARG A 69 8.72 -3.45 -0.31
N ASN A 70 8.40 -2.26 0.17
CA ASN A 70 7.56 -2.05 1.33
C ASN A 70 6.37 -1.15 0.96
N ALA A 71 5.19 -1.77 0.91
CA ALA A 71 3.93 -1.12 0.62
C ALA A 71 3.14 -0.81 1.89
N SER A 72 3.76 -0.84 3.07
CA SER A 72 3.05 -0.56 4.31
C SER A 72 2.39 0.81 4.27
N LEU A 73 1.09 0.84 4.58
CA LEU A 73 0.25 2.03 4.49
C LEU A 73 -0.19 2.44 5.90
N ARG A 74 0.04 3.69 6.26
CA ARG A 74 -0.48 4.28 7.49
C ARG A 74 -1.83 4.93 7.21
N MET A 75 -2.81 4.58 8.04
CA MET A 75 -4.14 5.16 8.03
C MET A 75 -4.36 5.95 9.32
N PHE A 76 -4.72 7.22 9.20
CA PHE A 76 -4.91 8.14 10.32
C PHE A 76 -6.39 8.34 10.64
N GLY A 77 -6.72 8.46 11.92
CA GLY A 77 -8.07 8.78 12.38
C GLY A 77 -9.07 7.72 11.98
N LEU A 78 -8.85 6.49 12.47
CA LEU A 78 -9.68 5.34 12.17
C LEU A 78 -11.14 5.57 12.56
N ARG A 79 -12.04 5.15 11.67
CA ARG A 79 -13.48 5.19 11.83
C ARG A 79 -14.04 3.77 11.90
N VAL A 80 -15.28 3.62 12.36
CA VAL A 80 -15.97 2.31 12.40
C VAL A 80 -16.05 1.72 10.99
N GLU A 81 -16.28 2.58 9.99
CA GLU A 81 -16.38 2.18 8.60
C GLU A 81 -15.03 1.81 7.98
N ASP A 82 -13.90 2.00 8.66
CA ASP A 82 -12.59 1.55 8.18
C ASP A 82 -12.31 0.07 8.56
N GLU A 83 -13.19 -0.57 9.34
CA GLU A 83 -13.06 -2.01 9.60
C GLU A 83 -13.35 -2.81 8.31
N GLY A 84 -12.43 -3.69 7.91
CA GLY A 84 -12.64 -4.55 6.75
C GLY A 84 -11.40 -5.21 6.20
N ASN A 85 -11.57 -5.84 5.04
CA ASN A 85 -10.51 -6.50 4.30
C ASN A 85 -9.92 -5.56 3.26
N TYR A 86 -8.60 -5.52 3.23
CA TYR A 86 -7.82 -4.69 2.32
C TYR A 86 -6.84 -5.55 1.53
N THR A 87 -6.69 -5.23 0.26
CA THR A 87 -5.75 -5.90 -0.64
C THR A 87 -4.58 -4.98 -0.91
N CYS A 88 -3.38 -5.51 -0.69
CA CYS A 88 -2.12 -4.91 -1.08
C CYS A 88 -1.59 -5.62 -2.32
N LEU A 89 -1.24 -4.87 -3.35
CA LEU A 89 -0.78 -5.39 -4.63
C LEU A 89 0.55 -4.74 -5.03
N PHE A 90 1.46 -5.57 -5.54
CA PHE A 90 2.70 -5.15 -6.18
C PHE A 90 2.59 -5.42 -7.68
N VAL A 91 2.74 -4.39 -8.50
CA VAL A 91 2.85 -4.58 -9.96
C VAL A 91 4.31 -4.81 -10.28
N THR A 92 4.65 -6.02 -10.71
CA THR A 92 6.04 -6.45 -10.90
C THR A 92 6.35 -6.83 -12.33
N PHE A 93 7.63 -6.73 -12.70
CA PHE A 93 8.18 -7.21 -13.96
C PHE A 93 9.41 -8.09 -13.66
N PRO A 94 9.59 -9.23 -14.36
CA PRO A 94 8.77 -9.78 -15.45
C PRO A 94 7.54 -10.59 -15.00
N GLN A 95 7.40 -10.86 -13.70
CA GLN A 95 6.42 -11.83 -13.17
C GLN A 95 4.94 -11.40 -13.30
N GLY A 96 4.66 -10.13 -13.61
CA GLY A 96 3.29 -9.60 -13.69
C GLY A 96 2.72 -9.19 -12.33
N SER A 97 1.40 -9.04 -12.25
CA SER A 97 0.63 -8.68 -11.04
C SER A 97 -0.25 -9.82 -10.59
#